data_AF-A0A1D1ZF25-F1
#
_entry.id   AF-A0A1D1ZF25-F1
#
_cell.length_a   1.000
_cell.length_b   1.000
_cell.length_c   1.000
_cell.angle_alpha   90.00
_cell.angle_beta   90.00
_cell.angle_gamma   90.00
#
_symmetry.space_group_name_H-M   'P 1'
#
loop_
_entity.id
_entity.type
_entity.pdbx_description
1 polymer ?
#
loop_
_entity_poly.entity_id
_entity_poly.type
_entity_poly.pdbx_seq_one_letter_code
_entity_poly.pdbx_strand_id
1 'polypeptide(L)'
;IPRMPQLHDFQFFNTLRLSELYEKEVRYLMLTQQKNQLKDTIADGDESEDLGEPLSAAEQEEKERLLEEGFSTWTRRDFNTFIRACEKYRRNDIKIIASEMEGKTEEEVERY
;
A
#
# COMPACT_ATOMS: atom_id res chain seq x y z
N ILE A 1 12.04 -10.71 -7.17
CA ILE A 1 11.80 -9.82 -6.03
C ILE A 1 10.45 -9.15 -6.24
N PRO A 2 9.54 -9.15 -5.25
CA PRO A 2 8.24 -8.49 -5.39
C PRO A 2 8.44 -7.00 -5.73
N ARG A 3 7.52 -6.40 -6.48
CA ARG A 3 7.51 -4.94 -6.75
C ARG A 3 6.45 -4.25 -5.91
N MET A 4 6.78 -3.04 -5.44
CA MET A 4 5.85 -2.22 -4.67
C MET A 4 4.59 -1.96 -5.51
N PRO A 5 3.37 -2.12 -4.95
CA PRO A 5 2.17 -1.72 -5.65
C PRO A 5 2.22 -0.23 -5.97
N GLN A 6 1.67 0.14 -7.13
CA GLN A 6 1.57 1.56 -7.48
C GLN A 6 0.51 2.21 -6.58
N LEU A 7 0.96 3.07 -5.69
CA LEU A 7 0.10 3.89 -4.83
C LEU A 7 -0.11 5.23 -5.53
N HIS A 8 -1.36 5.56 -5.87
CA HIS A 8 -1.68 6.82 -6.52
C HIS A 8 -1.87 7.95 -5.51
N ASP A 9 -1.60 9.18 -5.94
CA ASP A 9 -1.76 10.41 -5.16
C ASP A 9 -3.20 10.60 -4.66
N PHE A 10 -4.18 10.35 -5.54
CA PHE A 10 -5.61 10.44 -5.22
C PHE A 10 -6.11 9.35 -4.26
N GLN A 11 -5.26 8.39 -3.89
CA GLN A 11 -5.62 7.36 -2.90
C GLN A 11 -5.16 7.71 -1.48
N PHE A 12 -4.40 8.80 -1.32
CA PHE A 12 -4.01 9.37 -0.02
C PHE A 12 -3.29 8.40 0.94
N PHE A 13 -2.56 7.43 0.40
CA PHE A 13 -1.73 6.54 1.22
C PHE A 13 -0.55 7.28 1.87
N ASN A 14 -0.11 6.81 3.04
CA ASN A 14 1.20 7.18 3.59
C ASN A 14 2.32 6.47 2.80
N THR A 15 2.59 6.98 1.61
CA THR A 15 3.56 6.39 0.67
C THR A 15 4.97 6.34 1.24
N LEU A 16 5.36 7.31 2.08
CA LEU A 16 6.67 7.33 2.73
C LEU A 16 6.85 6.11 3.63
N ARG A 17 5.96 5.95 4.62
CA ARG A 17 6.08 4.87 5.61
C ARG A 17 5.86 3.49 4.98
N LEU A 18 4.92 3.37 4.05
CA LEU A 18 4.70 2.13 3.30
C LEU A 18 5.93 1.76 2.46
N SER A 19 6.66 2.73 1.91
CA SER A 19 7.90 2.46 1.15
C SER A 19 8.99 1.93 2.05
N GLU A 20 9.19 2.53 3.24
CA GLU A 20 10.17 2.06 4.21
C GLU A 20 9.93 0.60 4.64
N LEU A 21 8.67 0.27 4.97
CA LEU A 21 8.27 -1.09 5.35
C LEU A 21 8.50 -2.07 4.20
N TYR A 22 8.15 -1.67 2.98
CA TYR A 22 8.34 -2.48 1.78
C TYR A 22 9.82 -2.71 1.45
N GLU A 23 10.66 -1.68 1.57
CA GLU A 23 12.10 -1.79 1.36
C GLU A 23 12.75 -2.74 2.38
N LYS A 24 12.31 -2.71 3.64
CA LYS A 24 12.77 -3.65 4.68
C LYS A 24 12.44 -5.10 4.29
N GLU A 25 11.20 -5.38 3.85
CA GLU A 25 10.81 -6.72 3.37
C GLU A 25 11.64 -7.17 2.16
N VAL A 26 11.83 -6.29 1.18
CA VAL A 26 12.61 -6.60 -0.03
C VAL A 26 14.06 -6.90 0.33
N ARG A 27 14.67 -6.11 1.23
CA ARG A 27 16.04 -6.33 1.70
C ARG A 27 16.18 -7.68 2.37
N TYR A 28 15.27 -8.03 3.28
CA TYR A 28 15.25 -9.33 3.95
C TYR A 28 15.12 -10.49 2.94
N LEU A 29 14.22 -10.37 1.97
CA LEU A 29 14.02 -11.39 0.94
C LEU A 29 15.27 -11.57 0.04
N MET A 30 15.93 -10.47 -0.34
CA MET A 30 17.17 -10.53 -1.12
C MET A 30 18.29 -11.24 -0.36
N LEU A 31 18.52 -10.87 0.90
CA LEU A 31 19.54 -11.49 1.76
C LEU A 31 19.27 -12.98 1.97
N THR A 32 18.01 -13.34 2.23
CA THR A 32 17.59 -14.74 2.40
C THR A 32 17.82 -15.55 1.12
N GLN A 33 17.48 -15.01 -0.05
CA GLN A 33 17.69 -15.67 -1.34
C GLN A 33 19.18 -15.86 -1.65
N GLN A 34 20.00 -14.85 -1.38
CA GLN A 34 21.46 -14.94 -1.57
C GLN A 34 22.08 -16.01 -0.66
N LYS A 35 21.68 -16.06 0.61
CA LYS A 35 22.17 -17.08 1.56
C LYS A 35 21.78 -18.49 1.13
N ASN A 36 20.56 -18.69 0.67
CA ASN A 36 20.13 -20.01 0.19
C ASN A 36 20.97 -20.48 -1.01
N GLN A 37 21.26 -19.58 -1.96
CA GLN A 37 22.14 -19.88 -3.10
C GLN A 37 23.59 -20.21 -2.67
N LEU A 38 24.11 -19.51 -1.66
CA LEU A 38 25.46 -19.75 -1.11
C LEU A 38 25.54 -21.07 -0.32
N LYS A 39 24.51 -21.39 0.47
CA LYS A 39 24.40 -22.67 1.21
C LYS A 39 24.31 -23.87 0.28
N ASP A 40 23.66 -23.73 -0.88
CA ASP A 40 23.61 -24.79 -1.90
C ASP A 40 24.98 -25.03 -2.57
N THR A 41 25.92 -24.08 -2.43
CA THR A 41 27.24 -24.13 -3.08
C THR A 41 28.38 -24.48 -2.10
N ILE A 42 28.23 -24.19 -0.81
CA ILE A 42 29.25 -24.43 0.24
C ILE A 42 28.60 -25.21 1.39
N ALA A 43 28.91 -26.50 1.48
CA ALA A 43 28.61 -27.31 2.67
C ALA A 43 29.63 -26.95 3.76
N ASP A 44 29.12 -26.57 4.93
CA ASP A 44 29.84 -26.07 6.11
C ASP A 44 30.38 -24.63 6.05
N GLY A 45 29.71 -23.77 6.81
CA GLY A 45 30.07 -22.37 7.06
C GLY A 45 29.07 -21.77 8.02
N ASP A 46 29.32 -21.95 9.32
CA ASP A 46 28.63 -21.29 10.42
C ASP A 46 28.90 -19.78 10.39
N GLU A 47 28.00 -19.02 9.79
CA GLU A 47 27.98 -17.56 9.90
C GLU A 47 26.55 -17.10 10.21
N SER A 48 26.33 -16.86 11.50
CA SER A 48 25.25 -16.07 12.07
C SER A 48 25.44 -14.58 11.72
N GLU A 49 25.59 -14.26 10.44
CA GLU A 49 25.52 -12.87 9.99
C GLU A 49 24.06 -12.44 9.95
N ASP A 50 23.85 -11.26 10.53
CA ASP A 50 22.60 -10.53 10.71
C ASP A 50 21.74 -10.55 9.43
N LEU A 51 20.85 -11.53 9.35
CA LEU A 51 19.78 -11.59 8.37
C LEU A 51 18.85 -10.42 8.70
N GLY A 52 19.17 -9.24 8.18
CA GLY A 52 18.52 -7.99 8.56
C GLY A 52 17.02 -8.19 8.77
N GLU A 53 16.51 -7.73 9.91
CA GLU A 53 15.29 -8.30 10.48
C GLU A 53 14.08 -8.28 9.53
N PRO A 54 13.26 -9.36 9.49
CA PRO A 54 11.95 -9.29 8.85
C PRO A 54 11.09 -8.21 9.52
N LEU A 55 9.95 -7.85 8.89
CA LEU A 55 8.99 -7.02 9.59
C LEU A 55 8.57 -7.71 10.89
N SER A 56 8.69 -6.99 12.00
CA SER A 56 8.15 -7.40 13.28
C SER A 56 6.62 -7.46 13.21
N ALA A 57 5.99 -8.16 14.15
CA ALA A 57 4.53 -8.21 14.24
C ALA A 57 3.89 -6.81 14.32
N ALA A 58 4.55 -5.88 15.03
CA ALA A 58 4.10 -4.50 15.14
C ALA A 58 4.20 -3.73 13.81
N GLU A 59 5.27 -3.93 13.05
CA GLU A 59 5.44 -3.30 11.72
C GLU A 59 4.49 -3.91 10.67
N GLN A 60 4.19 -5.20 10.77
CA GLN A 60 3.20 -5.85 9.92
C GLN A 60 1.80 -5.29 10.20
N GLU A 61 1.42 -5.15 11.47
CA GLU A 61 0.16 -4.51 11.86
C GLU A 61 0.12 -3.04 11.44
N GLU A 62 1.22 -2.30 11.61
CA GLU A 62 1.33 -0.92 11.12
C GLU A 62 1.11 -0.83 9.61
N LYS A 63 1.75 -1.72 8.83
CA LYS A 63 1.56 -1.80 7.38
C LYS A 63 0.10 -2.02 7.01
N GLU A 64 -0.57 -2.95 7.68
CA GLU A 64 -1.99 -3.24 7.44
C GLU A 64 -2.87 -2.03 7.74
N ARG A 65 -2.68 -1.37 8.87
CA ARG A 65 -3.40 -0.12 9.21
C ARG A 65 -3.17 0.98 8.18
N LEU A 66 -1.93 1.21 7.75
CA LEU A 66 -1.60 2.23 6.75
C LEU A 66 -2.24 1.95 5.38
N LEU A 67 -2.46 0.67 5.03
CA LEU A 67 -3.16 0.27 3.82
C LEU A 67 -4.68 0.43 3.95
N GLU A 68 -5.25 0.33 5.15
CA GLU A 68 -6.68 0.58 5.44
C GLU A 68 -7.02 2.07 5.50
N GLU A 69 -6.07 2.92 5.91
CA GLU A 69 -6.25 4.38 5.97
C GLU A 69 -6.45 5.01 4.59
N GLY A 70 -5.83 4.44 3.54
CA GLY A 70 -5.97 4.95 2.18
C GLY A 70 -7.24 4.46 1.46
N PHE A 71 -7.34 4.87 0.20
CA PHE A 71 -8.50 4.60 -0.65
C PHE A 71 -8.15 3.60 -1.76
N SER A 72 -7.83 2.36 -1.37
CA SER A 72 -7.38 1.30 -2.27
C SER A 72 -8.38 0.93 -3.38
N THR A 73 -9.68 1.07 -3.11
CA THR A 73 -10.77 0.79 -4.05
C THR A 73 -11.07 1.93 -5.02
N TRP A 74 -10.44 3.10 -4.82
CA TRP A 74 -10.61 4.27 -5.68
C TRP A 74 -9.71 4.17 -6.89
N THR A 75 -10.31 4.28 -8.06
CA THR A 75 -9.60 4.30 -9.34
C THR A 75 -9.44 5.73 -9.86
N ARG A 76 -8.59 5.91 -10.87
CA ARG A 76 -8.46 7.22 -11.55
C ARG A 76 -9.78 7.69 -12.17
N ARG A 77 -10.65 6.76 -12.60
CA ARG A 77 -11.99 7.09 -13.10
C ARG A 77 -12.85 7.66 -11.98
N ASP A 78 -12.87 7.00 -10.83
CA ASP A 78 -13.64 7.41 -9.65
C ASP A 78 -13.23 8.82 -9.21
N PHE A 79 -11.93 9.06 -9.08
CA PHE A 79 -11.40 10.38 -8.73
C PHE A 79 -11.88 11.47 -9.73
N ASN A 80 -11.75 11.22 -11.03
CA ASN A 80 -12.17 12.20 -12.04
C ASN A 80 -13.69 12.44 -12.01
N THR A 81 -14.48 11.39 -11.78
CA THR A 81 -15.95 11.51 -11.65
C THR A 81 -16.30 12.32 -10.40
N PHE A 82 -15.68 12.05 -9.26
CA PHE A 82 -15.88 12.78 -8.02
C PHE A 82 -15.57 14.27 -8.17
N ILE A 83 -14.44 14.64 -8.79
CA ILE A 83 -14.10 16.05 -9.03
C ILE A 83 -15.14 16.75 -9.91
N ARG A 84 -15.62 16.09 -10.97
CA ARG A 84 -16.66 16.65 -11.86
C ARG A 84 -18.00 16.80 -11.16
N ALA A 85 -18.38 15.83 -10.31
CA ALA A 85 -19.60 15.89 -9.53
C ALA A 85 -19.54 17.01 -8.48
N CYS A 86 -18.41 17.16 -7.80
CA CYS A 86 -18.14 18.28 -6.88
C CYS A 86 -18.27 19.65 -7.57
N GLU A 87 -17.76 19.78 -8.79
CA GLU A 87 -17.86 21.00 -9.60
C GLU A 87 -19.32 21.29 -9.99
N LYS A 88 -20.06 20.27 -10.43
CA LYS A 88 -21.43 20.41 -10.95
C LYS A 88 -22.47 20.68 -9.86
N TYR A 89 -22.37 20.00 -8.72
CA TYR A 89 -23.42 19.97 -7.69
C TYR A 89 -23.02 20.64 -6.37
N ARG A 90 -21.79 21.15 -6.28
CA ARG A 90 -21.09 21.62 -5.06
C ARG A 90 -20.66 20.44 -4.18
N ARG A 91 -19.46 20.58 -3.59
CA ARG A 91 -18.81 19.56 -2.75
C ARG A 91 -19.58 19.08 -1.51
N ASN A 92 -20.61 19.81 -1.08
CA ASN A 92 -21.37 19.48 0.13
C ASN A 92 -22.59 18.59 -0.17
N ASP A 93 -22.96 18.43 -1.44
CA ASP A 93 -24.12 17.62 -1.82
C ASP A 93 -23.72 16.15 -2.04
N ILE A 94 -23.30 15.51 -0.93
CA ILE A 94 -22.73 14.15 -0.93
C ILE A 94 -23.68 13.14 -1.57
N LYS A 95 -24.99 13.27 -1.32
CA LYS A 95 -26.01 12.40 -1.90
C LYS A 95 -26.03 12.44 -3.41
N ILE A 96 -25.99 13.64 -3.99
CA ILE A 96 -25.96 13.78 -5.45
C ILE A 96 -24.62 13.30 -6.00
N ILE A 97 -23.50 13.62 -5.35
CA ILE A 97 -22.18 13.15 -5.77
C ILE A 97 -22.14 11.61 -5.78
N ALA A 98 -22.59 10.96 -4.71
CA ALA A 98 -22.63 9.50 -4.61
C ALA A 98 -23.53 8.86 -5.69
N SER A 99 -24.64 9.51 -6.07
CA SER A 99 -25.49 9.02 -7.17
C SER A 99 -24.82 9.00 -8.54
N GLU A 100 -23.76 9.80 -8.74
CA GLU A 100 -22.96 9.82 -9.98
C GLU A 100 -21.76 8.86 -9.91
N MET A 101 -21.43 8.37 -8.71
CA MET A 101 -20.32 7.44 -8.48
C MET A 101 -20.76 6.00 -8.71
N GLU A 102 -20.25 5.37 -9.76
CA GLU A 102 -20.50 3.95 -10.02
C GLU A 102 -19.71 3.08 -9.03
N GLY A 103 -20.41 2.32 -8.20
CA GLY A 103 -19.79 1.36 -7.28
C GLY A 103 -19.10 2.00 -6.07
N LYS A 104 -19.51 3.21 -5.66
CA LYS A 104 -19.18 3.79 -4.35
C LYS A 104 -20.45 4.13 -3.58
N THR A 105 -20.48 3.81 -2.29
CA THR A 105 -21.61 4.18 -1.43
C THR A 105 -21.56 5.64 -0.99
N GLU A 106 -22.65 6.15 -0.43
CA GLU A 106 -22.68 7.51 0.14
C GLU A 106 -21.62 7.68 1.23
N GLU A 107 -21.43 6.66 2.07
CA GLU A 107 -20.42 6.65 3.14
C GLU A 107 -18.99 6.64 2.59
N GLU A 108 -18.73 5.88 1.52
CA GLU A 108 -17.42 5.88 0.86
C GLU A 108 -17.09 7.24 0.23
N VAL A 109 -18.11 7.91 -0.33
CA VAL A 109 -17.98 9.24 -0.94
C VAL A 109 -17.87 10.34 0.11
N GLU A 110 -18.55 10.22 1.25
CA GLU A 110 -18.39 11.15 2.38
C GLU A 110 -17.02 11.03 3.05
N ARG A 111 -16.48 9.80 3.14
CA ARG A 111 -15.14 9.55 3.71
C ARG A 111 -14.04 10.16 2.84
N TYR A 112 -14.24 10.23 1.53
CA TYR A 112 -13.26 10.69 0.53
C TYR A 112 -13.21 12.22 0.39
#